data_AF-A0A7J8ZIS7-F1
#
_entry.id   AF-A0A7J8ZIS7-F1
#
_cell.length_a   1.000
_cell.length_b   1.000
_cell.length_c   1.000
_cell.angle_alpha   90.00
_cell.angle_beta   90.00
_cell.angle_gamma   90.00
#
_symmetry.space_group_name_H-M   'P 1'
#
loop_
_entity.id
_entity.type
_entity.pdbx_description
1 polymer ?
#
loop_
_entity_poly.entity_id
_entity_poly.type
_entity_poly.pdbx_seq_one_letter_code
_entity_poly.pdbx_strand_id
1 'polypeptide(L)'
;MQKQDGAVADREKESAVSIPISEVDDWANFADDDIMQQQSAIHAEEAKKIPFVGDKEPLSMLAAEYESGSPILLEKIKVLDQQYAAIRRTRGDGNCFFRSFMFSYLEHILESQDRAEVDRIKGNVEECRKTLQSLGHTDFTFEDFFSLFLEQLECVLQGNEDSISQDELILRSRDQSISDYGEWFGWLVVMFFRFVTSGEIRKRSEFFEPFILGLTNATVEQFCKSSVEPMGEESDHVHITALSDALGVPIRVVYLDRSSCDIGGVSVNHHDFLPTSGDKSNAKGGSTVPVKPFITLLYRPGHYDILYPK
;
A
#
# COMPACT_ATOMS: atom_id res chain seq x y z
N MET A 1 -50.47 -86.89 -24.17
CA MET A 1 -49.22 -87.36 -23.54
C MET A 1 -48.06 -86.81 -24.34
N GLN A 2 -47.08 -86.23 -23.65
CA GLN A 2 -45.87 -85.54 -24.14
C GLN A 2 -45.96 -84.01 -24.34
N LYS A 3 -45.31 -83.35 -23.36
CA LYS A 3 -44.55 -82.07 -23.35
C LYS A 3 -45.14 -80.83 -24.01
N GLN A 4 -45.47 -79.85 -23.16
CA GLN A 4 -45.01 -78.45 -23.29
C GLN A 4 -45.10 -77.73 -21.93
N ASP A 5 -44.07 -76.92 -21.67
CA ASP A 5 -43.99 -75.64 -20.93
C ASP A 5 -44.63 -75.55 -19.53
N GLY A 6 -44.06 -74.93 -18.50
CA GLY A 6 -42.97 -73.96 -18.39
C GLY A 6 -43.31 -73.08 -17.17
N ALA A 7 -42.32 -72.75 -16.33
CA ALA A 7 -42.27 -71.64 -15.36
C ALA A 7 -41.47 -72.04 -14.11
N VAL A 8 -40.28 -71.47 -13.93
CA VAL A 8 -39.72 -71.19 -12.60
C VAL A 8 -39.10 -69.80 -12.68
N ALA A 9 -39.60 -68.93 -11.81
CA ALA A 9 -39.08 -67.61 -11.50
C ALA A 9 -37.82 -67.73 -10.63
N ASP A 10 -36.86 -66.82 -10.75
CA ASP A 10 -36.46 -65.96 -9.62
C ASP A 10 -35.47 -64.85 -10.00
N ARG A 11 -35.84 -63.64 -9.60
CA ARG A 11 -35.03 -62.52 -9.08
C ARG A 11 -33.75 -62.08 -9.81
N GLU A 12 -33.85 -60.91 -10.44
CA GLU A 12 -32.76 -59.92 -10.44
C GLU A 12 -33.28 -58.58 -9.88
N LYS A 13 -32.55 -58.04 -8.90
CA LYS A 13 -32.85 -56.79 -8.19
C LYS A 13 -32.41 -55.61 -9.06
N GLU A 14 -33.35 -54.73 -9.41
CA GLU A 14 -33.02 -53.37 -9.85
C GLU A 14 -32.49 -52.56 -8.65
N SER A 15 -31.21 -52.18 -8.72
CA SER A 15 -30.59 -51.18 -7.86
C SER A 15 -30.41 -49.92 -8.69
N ALA A 16 -31.35 -48.98 -8.55
CA ALA A 16 -31.18 -47.61 -9.04
C ALA A 16 -30.06 -46.94 -8.24
N VAL A 17 -28.88 -46.79 -8.84
CA VAL A 17 -27.80 -45.97 -8.29
C VAL A 17 -28.08 -44.52 -8.67
N SER A 18 -28.58 -43.76 -7.70
CA SER A 18 -28.58 -42.29 -7.74
C SER A 18 -27.13 -41.81 -7.60
N ILE A 19 -26.55 -41.26 -8.66
CA ILE A 19 -25.26 -40.58 -8.61
C ILE A 19 -25.48 -39.26 -7.85
N PRO A 20 -24.76 -38.98 -6.75
CA PRO A 20 -24.82 -37.68 -6.09
C PRO A 20 -24.19 -36.63 -7.01
N ILE A 21 -24.96 -35.62 -7.40
CA ILE A 21 -24.46 -34.42 -8.08
C ILE A 21 -23.87 -33.51 -7.00
N SER A 22 -22.70 -33.87 -6.46
CA SER A 22 -22.07 -33.05 -5.40
C SER A 22 -20.55 -32.93 -5.47
N GLU A 23 -19.89 -33.36 -6.55
CA GLU A 23 -18.41 -33.29 -6.62
C GLU A 23 -17.87 -32.55 -7.86
N VAL A 24 -18.73 -31.96 -8.69
CA VAL A 24 -18.28 -31.31 -9.94
C VAL A 24 -18.09 -29.79 -9.81
N ASP A 25 -18.60 -29.17 -8.74
CA ASP A 25 -18.50 -27.71 -8.53
C ASP A 25 -17.30 -27.26 -7.68
N ASP A 26 -16.59 -28.18 -7.01
CA ASP A 26 -15.46 -27.82 -6.13
C ASP A 26 -14.13 -27.65 -6.89
N TRP A 27 -13.94 -28.32 -8.03
CA TRP A 27 -12.64 -28.32 -8.73
C TRP A 27 -12.28 -26.98 -9.39
N ALA A 28 -13.25 -26.08 -9.58
CA ALA A 28 -13.02 -24.79 -10.21
C ALA A 28 -12.41 -23.74 -9.26
N ASN A 29 -12.73 -23.78 -7.96
CA ASN A 29 -12.24 -22.79 -6.99
C ASN A 29 -10.93 -23.23 -6.32
N PHE A 30 -10.71 -24.53 -6.11
CA PHE A 30 -9.48 -25.03 -5.48
C PHE A 30 -8.23 -24.81 -6.34
N ALA A 31 -8.34 -24.89 -7.67
CA ALA A 31 -7.20 -24.70 -8.56
C ALA A 31 -6.72 -23.24 -8.61
N ASP A 32 -7.65 -22.28 -8.58
CA ASP A 32 -7.33 -20.86 -8.73
C ASP A 32 -6.72 -20.28 -7.44
N ASP A 33 -7.24 -20.64 -6.26
CA ASP A 33 -6.68 -20.19 -4.97
C ASP A 33 -5.27 -20.73 -4.72
N ASP A 34 -5.03 -22.02 -5.01
CA ASP A 34 -3.71 -22.64 -4.85
C ASP A 34 -2.69 -22.03 -5.83
N ILE A 35 -3.10 -21.72 -7.06
CA ILE A 35 -2.26 -21.04 -8.05
C ILE A 35 -1.94 -19.61 -7.60
N MET A 36 -2.93 -18.85 -7.10
CA MET A 36 -2.72 -17.50 -6.58
C MET A 36 -1.78 -17.50 -5.37
N GLN A 37 -1.93 -18.45 -4.45
CA GLN A 37 -1.02 -18.62 -3.31
C GLN A 37 0.39 -18.96 -3.76
N GLN A 38 0.53 -19.86 -4.75
CA GLN A 38 1.84 -20.22 -5.29
C GLN A 38 2.52 -19.04 -6.00
N GLN A 39 1.79 -18.28 -6.81
CA GLN A 39 2.30 -17.07 -7.46
C GLN A 39 2.73 -16.02 -6.43
N SER A 40 1.91 -15.79 -5.40
CA SER A 40 2.22 -14.87 -4.31
C SER A 40 3.47 -15.31 -3.53
N ALA A 41 3.63 -16.62 -3.28
CA ALA A 41 4.80 -17.16 -2.61
C ALA A 41 6.09 -17.00 -3.45
N ILE A 42 6.00 -17.22 -4.77
CA ILE A 42 7.13 -17.00 -5.69
C ILE A 42 7.53 -15.52 -5.70
N HIS A 43 6.56 -14.61 -5.85
CA HIS A 43 6.82 -13.18 -5.82
C HIS A 43 7.42 -12.73 -4.48
N ALA A 44 6.95 -13.27 -3.35
CA ALA A 44 7.49 -12.98 -2.03
C ALA A 44 8.96 -13.45 -1.88
N GLU A 45 9.30 -14.64 -2.39
CA GLU A 45 10.67 -15.15 -2.39
C GLU A 45 11.60 -14.33 -3.30
N GLU A 46 11.11 -13.88 -4.45
CA GLU A 46 11.88 -12.99 -5.33
C GLU A 46 12.07 -11.60 -4.71
N ALA A 47 11.05 -11.07 -4.05
CA ALA A 47 11.09 -9.79 -3.37
C ALA A 47 12.15 -9.75 -2.25
N LYS A 48 12.38 -10.86 -1.53
CA LYS A 48 13.42 -10.95 -0.49
C LYS A 48 14.84 -10.65 -1.00
N LYS A 49 15.10 -10.81 -2.29
CA LYS A 49 16.40 -10.52 -2.91
C LYS A 49 16.65 -9.02 -3.10
N ILE A 50 15.61 -8.20 -3.02
CA ILE A 50 15.64 -6.75 -3.23
C ILE A 50 15.56 -6.09 -1.86
N PRO A 51 16.39 -5.10 -1.49
CA PRO A 51 16.24 -4.42 -0.20
C PRO A 51 14.87 -3.75 -0.08
N PHE A 52 14.41 -3.51 1.15
CA PHE A 52 13.14 -2.82 1.38
C PHE A 52 13.08 -1.45 0.71
N VAL A 53 14.19 -0.71 0.75
CA VAL A 53 14.37 0.57 0.08
C VAL A 53 15.68 0.55 -0.73
N GLY A 54 15.59 0.73 -2.05
CA GLY A 54 16.72 0.73 -2.97
C GLY A 54 17.58 2.00 -2.92
N ASP A 55 18.59 2.06 -3.77
CA ASP A 55 19.34 3.29 -4.04
C ASP A 55 18.55 4.25 -4.95
N LYS A 56 18.98 5.52 -5.03
CA LYS A 56 18.50 6.45 -6.07
C LYS A 56 19.08 6.00 -7.42
N GLU A 57 18.20 5.80 -8.40
CA GLU A 57 18.53 5.37 -9.75
C GLU A 57 18.05 6.42 -10.76
N PRO A 58 18.75 6.60 -11.90
CA PRO A 58 18.23 7.41 -13.00
C PRO A 58 17.02 6.73 -13.65
N LEU A 59 16.12 7.52 -14.24
CA LEU A 59 14.90 7.00 -14.90
C LEU A 59 15.22 6.16 -16.15
N SER A 60 16.43 6.20 -16.67
CA SER A 60 16.91 5.26 -17.70
C SER A 60 16.88 3.80 -17.23
N MET A 61 17.08 3.54 -15.94
CA MET A 61 16.96 2.18 -15.37
C MET A 61 15.51 1.69 -15.41
N LEU A 62 14.55 2.59 -15.19
CA LEU A 62 13.13 2.29 -15.36
C LEU A 62 12.78 2.07 -16.84
N ALA A 63 13.35 2.86 -17.75
CA ALA A 63 13.15 2.67 -19.19
C ALA A 63 13.65 1.29 -19.67
N ALA A 64 14.80 0.83 -19.15
CA ALA A 64 15.39 -0.46 -19.49
C ALA A 64 14.44 -1.65 -19.21
N GLU A 65 13.61 -1.58 -18.16
CA GLU A 65 12.60 -2.62 -17.85
C GLU A 65 11.53 -2.76 -18.94
N TYR A 66 11.27 -1.70 -19.70
CA TYR A 66 10.22 -1.66 -20.72
C TYR A 66 10.77 -1.64 -22.15
N GLU A 67 12.09 -1.82 -22.36
CA GLU A 67 12.71 -1.83 -23.70
C GLU A 67 12.10 -2.88 -24.63
N SER A 68 11.79 -4.06 -24.08
CA SER A 68 11.10 -5.14 -24.81
C SER A 68 9.57 -5.12 -24.62
N GLY A 69 9.05 -4.07 -23.97
CA GLY A 69 7.67 -3.96 -23.51
C GLY A 69 6.81 -3.01 -24.35
N SER A 70 6.02 -2.17 -23.67
CA SER A 70 5.06 -1.27 -24.31
C SER A 70 5.71 0.05 -24.76
N PRO A 71 5.64 0.42 -26.06
CA PRO A 71 6.14 1.71 -26.55
C PRO A 71 5.50 2.92 -25.86
N ILE A 72 4.25 2.79 -25.42
CA ILE A 72 3.53 3.85 -24.69
C ILE A 72 4.20 4.12 -23.34
N LEU A 73 4.61 3.07 -22.63
CA LEU A 73 5.28 3.21 -21.33
C LEU A 73 6.66 3.84 -21.49
N LEU A 74 7.42 3.45 -22.52
CA LEU A 74 8.70 4.08 -22.84
C LEU A 74 8.55 5.58 -23.12
N GLU A 75 7.53 5.98 -23.87
CA GLU A 75 7.29 7.40 -24.14
C GLU A 75 6.85 8.17 -22.88
N LYS A 76 6.02 7.56 -22.01
CA LYS A 76 5.71 8.13 -20.69
C LYS A 76 6.95 8.30 -19.83
N ILE A 77 7.85 7.32 -19.81
CA ILE A 77 9.09 7.39 -19.05
C ILE A 77 10.00 8.51 -19.57
N LYS A 78 10.05 8.76 -20.89
CA LYS A 78 10.76 9.93 -21.43
C LYS A 78 10.16 11.25 -20.93
N VAL A 79 8.83 11.35 -20.85
CA VAL A 79 8.16 12.53 -20.28
C VAL A 79 8.43 12.67 -18.78
N LEU A 80 8.48 11.56 -18.04
CA LEU A 80 8.90 11.55 -16.63
C LEU A 80 10.34 12.03 -16.46
N ASP A 81 11.25 11.58 -17.32
CA ASP A 81 12.67 11.95 -17.28
C ASP A 81 12.89 13.44 -17.53
N GLN A 82 11.93 14.15 -18.13
CA GLN A 82 12.00 15.61 -18.24
C GLN A 82 11.68 16.33 -16.92
N GLN A 83 10.90 15.71 -16.03
CA GLN A 83 10.38 16.33 -14.80
C GLN A 83 11.02 15.81 -13.51
N TYR A 84 11.54 14.58 -13.52
CA TYR A 84 12.10 13.90 -12.35
C TYR A 84 13.56 13.53 -12.60
N ALA A 85 14.39 13.70 -11.58
CA ALA A 85 15.83 13.46 -11.63
C ALA A 85 16.18 11.99 -11.34
N ALA A 86 15.41 11.33 -10.48
CA ALA A 86 15.68 9.98 -10.02
C ALA A 86 14.41 9.27 -9.57
N ILE A 87 14.52 7.94 -9.48
CA ILE A 87 13.56 7.03 -8.86
C ILE A 87 14.28 6.27 -7.74
N ARG A 88 13.59 5.96 -6.65
CA ARG A 88 14.07 5.01 -5.64
C ARG A 88 13.03 3.90 -5.47
N ARG A 89 13.48 2.68 -5.70
CA ARG A 89 12.61 1.51 -5.65
C ARG A 89 12.26 1.11 -4.22
N THR A 90 11.07 0.54 -4.05
CA THR A 90 10.74 -0.19 -2.82
C THR A 90 10.48 -1.66 -3.12
N ARG A 91 10.60 -2.52 -2.11
CA ARG A 91 10.28 -3.95 -2.26
C ARG A 91 8.78 -4.13 -2.54
N GLY A 92 8.45 -4.89 -3.57
CA GLY A 92 7.07 -5.29 -3.90
C GLY A 92 6.58 -6.44 -3.02
N ASP A 93 6.27 -6.14 -1.76
CA ASP A 93 5.75 -7.11 -0.78
C ASP A 93 4.42 -6.66 -0.16
N GLY A 94 3.63 -5.89 -0.93
CA GLY A 94 2.35 -5.30 -0.50
C GLY A 94 2.47 -4.10 0.44
N ASN A 95 3.64 -3.82 1.01
CA ASN A 95 3.84 -2.66 1.89
C ASN A 95 4.45 -1.44 1.17
N CYS A 96 4.62 -1.51 -0.15
CA CYS A 96 5.38 -0.52 -0.94
C CYS A 96 4.87 0.92 -0.78
N PHE A 97 3.56 1.15 -0.67
CA PHE A 97 3.00 2.48 -0.42
C PHE A 97 3.46 3.07 0.92
N PHE A 98 3.17 2.39 2.03
CA PHE A 98 3.55 2.84 3.37
C PHE A 98 5.06 3.00 3.52
N ARG A 99 5.82 2.08 2.92
CA ARG A 99 7.29 2.12 2.93
C ARG A 99 7.85 3.29 2.12
N SER A 100 7.28 3.56 0.95
CA SER A 100 7.65 4.72 0.12
C SER A 100 7.32 6.03 0.81
N PHE A 101 6.12 6.12 1.42
CA PHE A 101 5.70 7.28 2.20
C PHE A 101 6.62 7.52 3.39
N MET A 102 6.89 6.48 4.18
CA MET A 102 7.81 6.52 5.34
C MET A 102 9.15 7.13 4.96
N PHE A 103 9.81 6.53 3.97
CA PHE A 103 11.16 6.93 3.58
C PHE A 103 11.15 8.34 2.98
N SER A 104 10.21 8.63 2.08
CA SER A 104 10.11 9.95 1.45
C SER A 104 9.83 11.06 2.45
N TYR A 105 9.02 10.81 3.48
CA TYR A 105 8.72 11.79 4.52
C TYR A 105 9.93 12.02 5.43
N LEU A 106 10.57 10.96 5.93
CA LEU A 106 11.74 11.07 6.79
C LEU A 106 12.94 11.70 6.06
N GLU A 107 13.16 11.34 4.79
CA GLU A 107 14.21 11.94 3.96
C GLU A 107 13.92 13.44 3.73
N HIS A 108 12.66 13.82 3.51
CA HIS A 108 12.28 15.22 3.39
C HIS A 108 12.57 16.03 4.67
N ILE A 109 12.23 15.51 5.84
CA ILE A 109 12.54 16.17 7.13
C ILE A 109 14.06 16.24 7.35
N LEU A 110 14.79 15.17 7.01
CA LEU A 110 16.25 15.14 7.12
C LEU A 110 16.91 16.21 6.25
N GLU A 111 16.43 16.41 5.02
CA GLU A 111 17.00 17.38 4.09
C GLU A 111 16.56 18.83 4.40
N SER A 112 15.29 19.04 4.75
CA SER A 112 14.72 20.37 5.01
C SER A 112 14.99 20.91 6.41
N GLN A 113 15.18 20.01 7.39
CA GLN A 113 15.24 20.33 8.82
C GLN A 113 14.02 21.14 9.30
N ASP A 114 12.84 20.87 8.72
CA ASP A 114 11.61 21.58 9.05
C ASP A 114 11.03 21.12 10.40
N ARG A 115 11.45 21.82 11.47
CA ARG A 115 10.96 21.57 12.83
C ARG A 115 9.48 21.92 13.00
N ALA A 116 8.96 22.89 12.23
CA ALA A 116 7.55 23.27 12.33
C ALA A 116 6.65 22.17 11.78
N GLU A 117 7.06 21.51 10.69
CA GLU A 117 6.39 20.33 10.16
C GLU A 117 6.46 19.15 11.15
N VAL A 118 7.61 18.94 11.81
CA VAL A 118 7.74 17.90 12.84
C VAL A 118 6.80 18.14 14.02
N ASP A 119 6.72 19.37 14.54
CA ASP A 119 5.81 19.72 15.62
C ASP A 119 4.34 19.56 15.20
N ARG A 120 4.01 19.94 13.95
CA ARG A 120 2.68 19.77 13.39
C ARG A 120 2.29 18.29 13.29
N ILE A 121 3.14 17.45 12.71
CA ILE A 121 2.81 16.03 12.54
C ILE A 121 2.72 15.32 13.90
N LYS A 122 3.55 15.66 14.89
CA LYS A 122 3.42 15.12 16.27
C LYS A 122 2.04 15.37 16.85
N GLY A 123 1.48 16.57 16.64
CA GLY A 123 0.11 16.89 17.03
C GLY A 123 -0.92 15.96 16.36
N ASN A 124 -0.76 15.71 15.06
CA ASN A 124 -1.65 14.81 14.30
C ASN A 124 -1.49 13.34 14.72
N VAL A 125 -0.26 12.89 15.01
CA VAL A 125 0.02 11.54 15.54
C VAL A 125 -0.72 11.33 16.87
N GLU A 126 -0.70 12.33 17.76
CA GLU A 126 -1.43 12.25 19.02
C GLU A 126 -2.96 12.26 18.82
N GLU A 127 -3.48 12.96 17.81
CA GLU A 127 -4.91 12.86 17.44
C GLU A 127 -5.26 11.46 16.90
N CYS A 128 -4.39 10.86 16.10
CA CYS A 128 -4.55 9.50 15.60
C CYS A 128 -4.56 8.49 16.76
N ARG A 129 -3.68 8.67 17.75
CA ARG A 129 -3.64 7.86 18.98
C ARG A 129 -5.00 7.88 19.71
N LYS A 130 -5.53 9.09 19.95
CA LYS A 130 -6.85 9.29 20.60
C LYS A 130 -7.99 8.70 19.78
N THR A 131 -7.90 8.79 18.45
CA THR A 131 -8.88 8.21 17.55
C THR A 131 -8.94 6.69 17.74
N LEU A 132 -7.80 6.00 17.75
CA LEU A 132 -7.75 4.54 17.96
C LEU A 132 -8.32 4.14 19.34
N GLN A 133 -7.98 4.89 20.39
CA GLN A 133 -8.53 4.66 21.74
C GLN A 133 -10.07 4.80 21.74
N SER A 134 -10.60 5.84 21.08
CA SER A 134 -12.06 6.05 20.99
C SER A 134 -12.79 4.95 20.21
N LEU A 135 -12.09 4.29 19.29
CA LEU A 135 -12.57 3.16 18.49
C LEU A 135 -12.45 1.81 19.21
N GLY A 136 -12.01 1.81 20.48
CA GLY A 136 -11.94 0.64 21.34
C GLY A 136 -10.62 -0.14 21.27
N HIS A 137 -9.58 0.40 20.63
CA HIS A 137 -8.23 -0.18 20.71
C HIS A 137 -7.61 0.14 22.07
N THR A 138 -6.95 -0.85 22.67
CA THR A 138 -6.24 -0.71 23.94
C THR A 138 -4.80 -0.25 23.70
N ASP A 139 -4.30 0.74 24.46
CA ASP A 139 -2.98 1.36 24.23
C ASP A 139 -1.82 0.37 23.96
N PHE A 140 -1.72 -0.70 24.74
CA PHE A 140 -0.66 -1.69 24.60
C PHE A 140 -0.60 -2.38 23.22
N THR A 141 -1.65 -2.29 22.39
CA THR A 141 -1.66 -2.92 21.06
C THR A 141 -0.98 -2.09 19.99
N PHE A 142 -0.80 -0.78 20.21
CA PHE A 142 -0.24 0.11 19.19
C PHE A 142 0.78 1.14 19.72
N GLU A 143 0.93 1.30 21.04
CA GLU A 143 1.77 2.36 21.63
C GLU A 143 3.24 2.30 21.19
N ASP A 144 3.80 1.09 21.05
CA ASP A 144 5.18 0.90 20.60
C ASP A 144 5.36 1.40 19.17
N PHE A 145 4.40 1.13 18.27
CA PHE A 145 4.48 1.58 16.88
C PHE A 145 4.49 3.11 16.78
N PHE A 146 3.65 3.78 17.59
CA PHE A 146 3.59 5.24 17.65
C PHE A 146 4.89 5.82 18.20
N SER A 147 5.39 5.26 19.32
CA SER A 147 6.60 5.74 19.97
C SER A 147 7.82 5.60 19.05
N LEU A 148 7.93 4.48 18.32
CA LEU A 148 9.01 4.26 17.37
C LEU A 148 8.99 5.24 16.21
N PHE A 149 7.83 5.55 15.63
CA PHE A 149 7.76 6.55 14.56
C PHE A 149 8.18 7.94 15.05
N LEU A 150 7.73 8.32 16.26
CA LEU A 150 8.11 9.59 16.87
C LEU A 150 9.62 9.68 17.15
N GLU A 151 10.24 8.60 17.60
CA GLU A 151 11.69 8.52 17.79
C GLU A 151 12.44 8.78 16.47
N GLN A 152 11.99 8.19 15.36
CA GLN A 152 12.64 8.42 14.08
C GLN A 152 12.52 9.84 13.57
N LEU A 153 11.39 10.49 13.84
CA LEU A 153 11.23 11.91 13.53
C LEU A 153 12.24 12.78 14.29
N GLU A 154 12.57 12.41 15.52
CA GLU A 154 13.60 13.11 16.29
C GLU A 154 15.01 12.79 15.80
N CYS A 155 15.28 11.54 15.42
CA CYS A 155 16.58 11.13 14.87
C CYS A 155 16.94 11.87 13.57
N VAL A 156 15.97 12.14 12.68
CA VAL A 156 16.25 12.85 11.42
C VAL A 156 16.46 14.37 11.59
N LEU A 157 16.13 14.93 12.75
CA LEU A 157 16.48 16.31 13.09
C LEU A 157 17.91 16.39 13.60
N GLN A 158 18.68 17.32 13.05
CA GLN A 158 20.07 17.58 13.42
C GLN A 158 20.16 18.37 14.73
N GLY A 159 21.21 18.12 15.51
CA GLY A 159 21.49 18.84 16.76
C GLY A 159 21.02 18.13 18.04
N ASN A 160 20.57 16.88 17.92
CA ASN A 160 20.30 15.98 19.03
C ASN A 160 21.48 14.99 19.17
N GLU A 161 21.59 14.31 20.33
CA GLU A 161 22.64 13.29 20.53
C GLU A 161 22.44 12.08 19.59
N ASP A 162 21.18 11.74 19.28
CA ASP A 162 20.79 10.59 18.45
C ASP A 162 20.52 10.96 16.98
N SER A 163 21.00 12.11 16.52
CA SER A 163 20.82 12.55 15.13
C SER A 163 21.48 11.60 14.14
N ILE A 164 20.78 11.25 13.05
CA ILE A 164 21.26 10.31 12.03
C ILE A 164 21.65 11.01 10.73
N SER A 165 22.53 10.35 9.96
CA SER A 165 22.90 10.76 8.60
C SER A 165 21.94 10.18 7.55
N GLN A 166 22.07 10.64 6.30
CA GLN A 166 21.32 10.07 5.17
C GLN A 166 21.64 8.59 4.93
N ASP A 167 22.91 8.21 5.07
CA ASP A 167 23.34 6.81 4.92
C ASP A 167 22.74 5.94 6.02
N GLU A 168 22.66 6.45 7.25
CA GLU A 168 22.05 5.74 8.38
C GLU A 168 20.52 5.60 8.20
N LEU A 169 19.83 6.64 7.71
CA LEU A 169 18.40 6.56 7.38
C LEU A 169 18.15 5.46 6.31
N ILE A 170 19.00 5.40 5.28
CA ILE A 170 18.92 4.36 4.24
C ILE A 170 19.17 2.99 4.85
N LEU A 171 20.20 2.84 5.68
CA LEU A 171 20.54 1.56 6.34
C LEU A 171 19.38 1.06 7.20
N ARG A 172 18.83 1.90 8.07
CA ARG A 172 17.65 1.58 8.88
C ARG A 172 16.46 1.17 8.02
N SER A 173 16.25 1.85 6.90
CA SER A 173 15.10 1.59 6.00
C SER A 173 15.26 0.35 5.11
N ARG A 174 16.47 -0.23 5.01
CA ARG A 174 16.78 -1.38 4.15
C ARG A 174 16.55 -2.73 4.81
N ASP A 175 16.80 -2.81 6.11
CA ASP A 175 17.02 -4.10 6.76
C ASP A 175 15.79 -4.64 7.48
N GLN A 176 15.63 -5.96 7.39
CA GLN A 176 14.69 -6.71 8.22
C GLN A 176 15.34 -7.17 9.54
N SER A 177 16.66 -7.04 9.68
CA SER A 177 17.47 -7.72 10.69
C SER A 177 18.60 -6.88 11.30
N ILE A 178 18.85 -5.65 10.84
CA ILE A 178 19.91 -4.80 11.40
C ILE A 178 19.33 -3.66 12.22
N SER A 179 19.28 -3.90 13.52
CA SER A 179 19.77 -2.97 14.52
C SER A 179 19.93 -3.72 15.83
N ASP A 180 21.02 -3.47 16.56
CA ASP A 180 21.14 -3.87 17.98
C ASP A 180 20.01 -3.27 18.85
N TYR A 181 19.18 -2.35 18.29
CA TYR A 181 17.94 -1.81 18.84
C TYR A 181 16.63 -2.48 18.35
N GLY A 182 16.67 -3.68 17.74
CA GLY A 182 15.49 -4.54 17.58
C GLY A 182 15.13 -4.90 16.14
N GLU A 183 14.90 -6.20 15.93
CA GLU A 183 14.67 -6.94 14.68
C GLU A 183 13.48 -6.53 13.79
N TRP A 184 12.86 -5.36 13.95
CA TRP A 184 11.57 -5.08 13.29
C TRP A 184 11.36 -3.64 12.81
N PHE A 185 12.40 -2.80 12.79
CA PHE A 185 12.25 -1.35 12.55
C PHE A 185 11.34 -0.97 11.37
N GLY A 186 11.68 -1.40 10.14
CA GLY A 186 10.87 -1.09 8.96
C GLY A 186 9.46 -1.69 9.00
N TRP A 187 9.25 -2.79 9.74
CA TRP A 187 7.93 -3.41 9.91
C TRP A 187 7.07 -2.63 10.90
N LEU A 188 7.65 -2.20 12.03
CA LEU A 188 6.94 -1.48 13.09
C LEU A 188 6.45 -0.11 12.61
N VAL A 189 7.26 0.59 11.82
CA VAL A 189 6.85 1.88 11.25
C VAL A 189 5.77 1.71 10.17
N VAL A 190 5.81 0.63 9.35
CA VAL A 190 4.69 0.33 8.44
C VAL A 190 3.42 0.01 9.22
N MET A 191 3.51 -0.77 10.31
CA MET A 191 2.36 -1.05 11.18
C MET A 191 1.75 0.21 11.77
N PHE A 192 2.58 1.17 12.20
CA PHE A 192 2.10 2.49 12.63
C PHE A 192 1.20 3.13 11.57
N PHE A 193 1.66 3.22 10.32
CA PHE A 193 0.85 3.81 9.25
C PHE A 193 -0.41 3.01 8.93
N ARG A 194 -0.37 1.67 9.00
CA ARG A 194 -1.55 0.82 8.85
C ARG A 194 -2.60 1.09 9.91
N PHE A 195 -2.19 1.22 11.18
CA PHE A 195 -3.09 1.58 12.29
C PHE A 195 -3.68 2.98 12.14
N VAL A 196 -2.85 3.98 11.79
CA VAL A 196 -3.32 5.34 11.51
C VAL A 196 -4.36 5.34 10.39
N THR A 197 -4.09 4.62 9.30
CA THR A 197 -4.99 4.49 8.14
C THR A 197 -6.31 3.83 8.54
N SER A 198 -6.27 2.70 9.26
CA SER A 198 -7.46 2.00 9.75
C SER A 198 -8.30 2.90 10.68
N GLY A 199 -7.64 3.60 11.60
CA GLY A 199 -8.29 4.53 12.52
C GLY A 199 -9.04 5.64 11.78
N GLU A 200 -8.41 6.24 10.78
CA GLU A 200 -9.02 7.32 10.00
C GLU A 200 -10.18 6.84 9.12
N ILE A 201 -10.03 5.67 8.49
CA ILE A 201 -11.12 5.04 7.71
C ILE A 201 -12.33 4.78 8.60
N ARG A 202 -12.11 4.24 9.81
CA ARG A 202 -13.20 3.93 10.75
C ARG A 202 -13.81 5.20 11.37
N LYS A 203 -13.01 6.23 11.63
CA LYS A 203 -13.49 7.55 12.11
C LYS A 203 -14.44 8.21 11.11
N ARG A 204 -14.19 8.03 9.80
CA ARG A 204 -15.02 8.55 8.71
C ARG A 204 -15.70 7.42 7.93
N SER A 205 -16.27 6.44 8.64
CA SER A 205 -16.88 5.26 8.03
C SER A 205 -17.92 5.60 6.96
N GLU A 206 -18.84 6.53 7.24
CA GLU A 206 -19.89 6.96 6.30
C GLU A 206 -19.33 7.52 4.99
N PHE A 207 -18.17 8.17 5.03
CA PHE A 207 -17.51 8.71 3.85
C PHE A 207 -16.84 7.60 3.03
N PHE A 208 -16.16 6.66 3.69
CA PHE A 208 -15.41 5.60 3.01
C PHE A 208 -16.27 4.40 2.57
N GLU A 209 -17.40 4.15 3.23
CA GLU A 209 -18.30 3.02 2.98
C GLU A 209 -18.66 2.79 1.51
N PRO A 210 -19.14 3.78 0.73
CA PRO A 210 -19.51 3.54 -0.68
C PRO A 210 -18.32 3.13 -1.54
N PHE A 211 -17.11 3.64 -1.25
CA PHE A 211 -15.91 3.28 -1.99
C PHE A 211 -15.44 1.86 -1.63
N ILE A 212 -15.46 1.52 -0.34
CA ILE A 212 -15.09 0.18 0.14
C ILE A 212 -16.06 -0.87 -0.39
N LEU A 213 -17.37 -0.59 -0.37
CA LEU A 213 -18.39 -1.48 -0.92
C LEU A 213 -18.15 -1.73 -2.43
N GLY A 214 -17.78 -0.70 -3.18
CA GLY A 214 -17.46 -0.82 -4.61
C GLY A 214 -16.18 -1.61 -4.90
N LEU A 215 -15.22 -1.64 -3.98
CA LEU A 215 -13.93 -2.32 -4.14
C LEU A 215 -13.99 -3.79 -3.72
N THR A 216 -14.56 -4.09 -2.56
CA THR A 216 -14.47 -5.42 -1.93
C THR A 216 -15.81 -6.02 -1.52
N ASN A 217 -16.92 -5.29 -1.71
CA ASN A 217 -18.25 -5.67 -1.23
C ASN A 217 -18.29 -6.03 0.28
N ALA A 218 -17.38 -5.45 1.06
CA ALA A 218 -17.24 -5.67 2.51
C ALA A 218 -17.67 -4.44 3.31
N THR A 219 -17.91 -4.60 4.61
CA THR A 219 -18.10 -3.46 5.51
C THR A 219 -16.78 -2.74 5.77
N VAL A 220 -16.85 -1.49 6.22
CA VAL A 220 -15.66 -0.70 6.62
C VAL A 220 -14.81 -1.44 7.65
N GLU A 221 -15.45 -2.08 8.64
CA GLU A 221 -14.72 -2.83 9.68
C GLU A 221 -14.02 -4.06 9.11
N GLN A 222 -14.70 -4.81 8.24
CA GLN A 222 -14.12 -5.99 7.57
C GLN A 222 -12.92 -5.57 6.71
N PHE A 223 -13.08 -4.54 5.89
CA PHE A 223 -12.02 -4.01 5.05
C PHE A 223 -10.78 -3.57 5.85
N CYS A 224 -10.99 -2.85 6.96
CA CYS A 224 -9.87 -2.47 7.84
C CYS A 224 -9.12 -3.70 8.38
N LYS A 225 -9.85 -4.73 8.85
CA LYS A 225 -9.25 -5.93 9.43
C LYS A 225 -8.60 -6.86 8.41
N SER A 226 -9.08 -6.90 7.17
CA SER A 226 -8.57 -7.82 6.14
C SER A 226 -7.55 -7.18 5.20
N SER A 227 -7.63 -5.87 4.96
CA SER A 227 -6.94 -5.22 3.83
C SER A 227 -6.20 -3.93 4.19
N VAL A 228 -6.28 -3.48 5.45
CA VAL A 228 -5.55 -2.29 5.93
C VAL A 228 -4.57 -2.65 7.03
N GLU A 229 -5.05 -3.26 8.12
CA GLU A 229 -4.26 -3.61 9.30
C GLU A 229 -3.22 -4.72 9.05
N PRO A 230 -3.49 -5.78 8.27
CA PRO A 230 -2.51 -6.84 8.05
C PRO A 230 -1.31 -6.38 7.21
N MET A 231 -0.12 -6.87 7.56
CA MET A 231 1.09 -6.66 6.76
C MET A 231 1.01 -7.40 5.43
N GLY A 232 1.56 -6.79 4.38
CA GLY A 232 1.58 -7.39 3.04
C GLY A 232 0.32 -7.15 2.21
N GLU A 233 -0.69 -6.48 2.76
CA GLU A 233 -1.87 -6.07 1.99
C GLU A 233 -1.59 -4.80 1.18
N GLU A 234 -1.88 -4.86 -0.12
CA GLU A 234 -1.68 -3.75 -1.05
C GLU A 234 -2.53 -2.52 -0.69
N SER A 235 -2.02 -1.35 -1.06
CA SER A 235 -2.68 -0.07 -0.80
C SER A 235 -3.24 0.54 -2.08
N ASP A 236 -4.47 1.05 -1.99
CA ASP A 236 -5.17 1.73 -3.07
C ASP A 236 -5.55 3.16 -2.64
N HIS A 237 -6.33 3.85 -3.45
CA HIS A 237 -6.78 5.23 -3.26
C HIS A 237 -7.40 5.48 -1.87
N VAL A 238 -8.11 4.51 -1.31
CA VAL A 238 -8.70 4.60 0.04
C VAL A 238 -7.61 4.77 1.11
N HIS A 239 -6.57 3.94 1.06
CA HIS A 239 -5.44 3.99 1.99
C HIS A 239 -4.68 5.31 1.88
N ILE A 240 -4.40 5.76 0.65
CA ILE A 240 -3.65 7.00 0.40
C ILE A 240 -4.42 8.21 0.93
N THR A 241 -5.73 8.27 0.66
CA THR A 241 -6.61 9.37 1.11
C THR A 241 -6.66 9.42 2.63
N ALA A 242 -6.91 8.27 3.29
CA ALA A 242 -6.99 8.21 4.73
C ALA A 242 -5.66 8.57 5.41
N LEU A 243 -4.53 8.05 4.94
CA LEU A 243 -3.21 8.36 5.50
C LEU A 243 -2.86 9.85 5.34
N SER A 244 -3.09 10.41 4.15
CA SER A 244 -2.84 11.82 3.84
C SER A 244 -3.67 12.75 4.73
N ASP A 245 -4.97 12.47 4.87
CA ASP A 245 -5.86 13.24 5.74
C ASP A 245 -5.48 13.12 7.23
N ALA A 246 -5.17 11.91 7.70
CA ALA A 246 -4.85 11.65 9.11
C ALA A 246 -3.56 12.36 9.55
N LEU A 247 -2.51 12.28 8.73
CA LEU A 247 -1.21 12.90 9.04
C LEU A 247 -1.13 14.35 8.56
N GLY A 248 -2.06 14.80 7.72
CA GLY A 248 -2.03 16.14 7.15
C GLY A 248 -0.87 16.34 6.17
N VAL A 249 -0.44 15.27 5.48
CA VAL A 249 0.71 15.31 4.56
C VAL A 249 0.21 15.15 3.13
N PRO A 250 0.45 16.12 2.23
CA PRO A 250 0.04 16.04 0.83
C PRO A 250 0.92 15.05 0.05
N ILE A 251 0.30 14.20 -0.76
CA ILE A 251 0.97 13.16 -1.55
C ILE A 251 0.60 13.31 -3.02
N ARG A 252 1.59 13.32 -3.91
CA ARG A 252 1.37 13.20 -5.35
C ARG A 252 1.61 11.77 -5.80
N VAL A 253 0.66 11.18 -6.52
CA VAL A 253 0.84 9.87 -7.17
C VAL A 253 0.83 10.07 -8.68
N VAL A 254 1.92 9.65 -9.33
CA VAL A 254 2.13 9.74 -10.76
C VAL A 254 1.89 8.37 -11.38
N TYR A 255 0.98 8.28 -12.34
CA TYR A 255 0.51 7.00 -12.88
C TYR A 255 1.26 6.62 -14.16
N LEU A 256 2.02 5.52 -14.09
CA LEU A 256 2.66 4.90 -15.24
C LEU A 256 1.84 3.68 -15.70
N ASP A 257 0.84 3.97 -16.53
CA ASP A 257 -0.04 2.98 -17.13
C ASP A 257 -0.02 3.05 -18.66
N ARG A 258 -0.74 2.13 -19.31
CA ARG A 258 -0.87 2.09 -20.78
C ARG A 258 -1.95 3.02 -21.33
N SER A 259 -2.55 3.87 -20.50
CA SER A 259 -3.57 4.81 -20.97
C SER A 259 -2.93 5.82 -21.93
N SER A 260 -3.56 6.05 -23.08
CA SER A 260 -3.20 7.12 -24.01
C SER A 260 -4.34 8.12 -24.09
N CYS A 261 -4.04 9.41 -24.09
CA CYS A 261 -5.02 10.40 -24.51
C CYS A 261 -5.16 10.31 -26.03
N ASP A 262 -6.38 10.10 -26.53
CA ASP A 262 -6.67 9.98 -27.97
C ASP A 262 -6.37 11.27 -28.76
N ILE A 263 -6.04 12.37 -28.06
CA ILE A 263 -5.80 13.70 -28.63
C ILE A 263 -4.32 14.06 -28.44
N GLY A 264 -3.46 13.53 -29.31
CA GLY A 264 -2.25 14.22 -29.76
C GLY A 264 -1.04 14.31 -28.83
N GLY A 265 -0.87 13.42 -27.86
CA GLY A 265 0.38 13.33 -27.09
C GLY A 265 0.35 12.30 -25.96
N VAL A 266 1.52 11.73 -25.65
CA VAL A 266 1.69 10.90 -24.45
C VAL A 266 1.89 11.83 -23.27
N SER A 267 0.92 11.88 -22.36
CA SER A 267 1.01 12.58 -21.07
C SER A 267 1.12 11.59 -19.93
N VAL A 268 1.73 12.03 -18.83
CA VAL A 268 1.75 11.25 -17.58
C VAL A 268 0.79 11.89 -16.60
N ASN A 269 -0.24 11.13 -16.22
CA ASN A 269 -1.27 11.59 -15.32
C ASN A 269 -0.75 11.55 -13.88
N HIS A 270 -1.24 12.44 -13.03
CA HIS A 270 -1.00 12.41 -11.61
C HIS A 270 -2.27 12.78 -10.85
N HIS A 271 -2.33 12.34 -9.59
CA HIS A 271 -3.36 12.72 -8.64
C HIS A 271 -2.69 13.27 -7.38
N ASP A 272 -3.18 14.42 -6.90
CA ASP A 272 -2.73 15.04 -5.66
C ASP A 272 -3.75 14.75 -4.55
N PHE A 273 -3.30 14.00 -3.55
CA PHE A 273 -4.03 13.74 -2.32
C PHE A 273 -3.70 14.87 -1.36
N LEU A 274 -4.64 15.79 -1.19
CA LEU A 274 -4.49 16.97 -0.36
C LEU A 274 -5.32 16.80 0.93
N PRO A 275 -4.72 17.02 2.11
CA PRO A 275 -5.44 16.88 3.37
C PRO A 275 -6.64 17.83 3.48
N THR A 276 -7.81 17.27 3.79
CA THR A 276 -9.08 18.01 3.91
C THR A 276 -9.10 18.97 5.11
N SER A 277 -8.26 18.72 6.11
CA SER A 277 -8.13 19.53 7.33
C SER A 277 -7.10 20.65 7.22
N GLY A 278 -6.35 20.71 6.11
CA GLY A 278 -5.52 21.85 5.76
C GLY A 278 -6.41 23.06 5.48
N ASP A 279 -6.54 23.92 6.48
CA ASP A 279 -7.06 25.30 6.37
C ASP A 279 -8.58 25.52 6.48
N LYS A 280 -9.23 24.91 7.48
CA LYS A 280 -10.56 25.41 7.95
C LYS A 280 -10.47 26.75 8.71
N SER A 281 -9.27 27.28 8.96
CA SER A 281 -9.04 28.59 9.59
C SER A 281 -9.03 29.78 8.62
N ASN A 282 -8.82 29.57 7.31
CA ASN A 282 -8.77 30.65 6.31
C ASN A 282 -9.93 30.66 5.31
N ALA A 283 -11.08 30.06 5.63
CA ALA A 283 -12.32 30.20 4.85
C ALA A 283 -12.95 31.63 4.89
N LYS A 284 -12.15 32.66 5.23
CA LYS A 284 -12.43 34.09 5.07
C LYS A 284 -11.22 34.82 4.47
N GLY A 285 -10.70 34.35 3.34
CA GLY A 285 -9.69 35.10 2.58
C GLY A 285 -9.28 34.37 1.32
N GLY A 286 -9.73 34.84 0.16
CA GLY A 286 -9.51 34.23 -1.16
C GLY A 286 -8.07 34.32 -1.66
N SER A 287 -7.12 33.67 -0.98
CA SER A 287 -5.76 33.47 -1.48
C SER A 287 -5.17 32.17 -0.91
N THR A 288 -5.73 31.03 -1.32
CA THR A 288 -5.13 29.72 -1.06
C THR A 288 -3.96 29.54 -2.04
N VAL A 289 -2.72 29.70 -1.56
CA VAL A 289 -1.55 29.24 -2.30
C VAL A 289 -1.74 27.72 -2.53
N PRO A 290 -1.66 27.21 -3.76
CA PRO A 290 -1.82 25.78 -3.99
C PRO A 290 -0.71 25.03 -3.26
N VAL A 291 -1.09 24.19 -2.29
CA VAL A 291 -0.16 23.34 -1.55
C VAL A 291 0.38 22.30 -2.52
N LYS A 292 1.65 22.44 -2.91
CA LYS A 292 2.33 21.48 -3.77
C LYS A 292 2.81 20.30 -2.92
N PRO A 293 2.45 19.04 -3.24
CA PRO A 293 2.97 17.89 -2.52
C PRO A 293 4.50 17.81 -2.57
N PHE A 294 5.14 17.55 -1.44
CA PHE A 294 6.58 17.30 -1.35
C PHE A 294 6.93 15.81 -1.36
N ILE A 295 5.95 14.92 -1.16
CA ILE A 295 6.05 13.49 -1.43
C ILE A 295 5.51 13.23 -2.83
N THR A 296 6.34 12.64 -3.69
CA THR A 296 5.91 12.19 -5.03
C THR A 296 6.21 10.72 -5.22
N LEU A 297 5.17 9.93 -5.49
CA LEU A 297 5.25 8.49 -5.70
C LEU A 297 4.95 8.16 -7.16
N LEU A 298 5.66 7.18 -7.72
CA LEU A 298 5.30 6.54 -8.99
C LEU A 298 4.42 5.34 -8.69
N TYR A 299 3.22 5.31 -9.26
CA TYR A 299 2.38 4.12 -9.28
C TYR A 299 2.54 3.37 -10.59
N ARG A 300 2.82 2.08 -10.45
CA ARG A 300 2.69 1.04 -11.48
C ARG A 300 1.64 0.04 -10.98
N PRO A 301 0.94 -0.72 -11.84
CA PRO A 301 -0.07 -1.66 -11.36
C PRO A 301 0.46 -2.55 -10.22
N GLY A 302 -0.10 -2.39 -9.02
CA GLY A 302 0.29 -3.11 -7.79
C GLY A 302 1.56 -2.63 -7.07
N HIS A 303 2.16 -1.50 -7.47
CA HIS A 303 3.46 -1.08 -6.92
C HIS A 303 3.68 0.44 -6.82
N TYR A 304 4.36 0.85 -5.76
CA TYR A 304 4.75 2.25 -5.50
C TYR A 304 6.26 2.38 -5.34
N ASP A 305 6.83 3.36 -6.05
CA ASP A 305 8.21 3.81 -5.90
C ASP A 305 8.26 5.31 -5.58
N ILE A 306 9.41 5.82 -5.15
CA ILE A 306 9.60 7.24 -4.86
C ILE A 306 10.16 7.95 -6.09
N LEU A 307 9.61 9.10 -6.47
CA LEU A 307 10.13 9.98 -7.52
C LEU A 307 10.75 11.23 -6.91
N TYR A 308 11.90 11.62 -7.45
CA TYR A 308 12.61 12.84 -7.05
C TYR A 308 12.45 13.91 -8.13
N PRO A 309 11.73 15.01 -7.88
CA PRO A 309 11.63 16.12 -8.82
C PRO A 309 13.00 16.70 -9.18
N LYS A 310 13.11 17.26 -10.40
CA LYS A 310 14.27 18.09 -10.80
C LYS A 310 14.26 19.47 -10.16
#